data_AF-A0A517TZ60-F1
#
_entry.id   AF-A0A517TZ60-F1
#
_cell.length_a   1.000
_cell.length_b   1.000
_cell.length_c   1.000
_cell.angle_alpha   90.00
_cell.angle_beta   90.00
_cell.angle_gamma   90.00
#
_symmetry.space_group_name_H-M   'P 1'
#
loop_
_entity.id
_entity.type
_entity.pdbx_description
1 polymer ?
#
loop_
_entity_poly.entity_id
_entity_poly.type
_entity_poly.pdbx_seq_one_letter_code
_entity_poly.pdbx_strand_id
1 'polypeptide(L)'
;MLGEFRHWLQATEQNVLPKSPVGQALQYVLPRWDELVRYCENGALSIDNDLSERSVRPVAIGRKNHLFTGSDNGGKAATVLYNIMASAKANQVERFAYVRDLLIQLSRNSPPAVAALLPNTWLAAHPESRRCWSR
;
A
#
# COMPACT_ATOMS: atom_id res chain seq x y z
N MET A 1 3.67 -16.95 26.72
CA MET A 1 2.53 -16.44 25.93
C MET A 1 2.54 -16.89 24.46
N LEU A 2 3.33 -16.32 23.54
CA LEU A 2 3.29 -16.74 22.11
C LEU A 2 3.83 -18.17 21.88
N GLY A 3 4.89 -18.57 22.59
CA GLY A 3 5.39 -19.95 22.53
C GLY A 3 4.35 -20.97 23.00
N GLU A 4 3.59 -20.67 24.05
CA GLU A 4 2.49 -21.52 24.54
C GLU A 4 1.36 -21.60 23.51
N PHE A 5 1.05 -20.48 22.84
CA PHE A 5 0.07 -20.46 21.76
C PHE A 5 0.51 -21.34 20.58
N ARG A 6 1.79 -21.31 20.18
CA ARG A 6 2.33 -22.23 19.15
C ARG A 6 2.13 -23.70 19.53
N HIS A 7 2.45 -24.06 20.76
CA HIS A 7 2.28 -25.43 21.25
C HIS A 7 0.81 -25.84 21.22
N TRP A 8 -0.09 -24.95 21.63
CA TRP A 8 -1.53 -25.19 21.55
C TRP A 8 -2.00 -25.40 20.10
N LEU A 9 -1.51 -24.61 19.14
CA LEU A 9 -1.85 -24.77 17.72
C LEU A 9 -1.38 -26.13 17.18
N GLN A 10 -0.16 -26.56 17.51
CA GLN A 10 0.40 -27.84 17.10
C GLN A 10 -0.38 -29.03 17.70
N ALA A 11 -0.76 -28.94 18.97
CA ALA A 11 -1.60 -29.94 19.61
C ALA A 11 -3.01 -29.98 18.99
N THR A 12 -3.56 -28.82 18.63
CA THR A 12 -4.89 -28.72 18.00
C THR A 12 -4.88 -29.31 16.60
N GLU A 13 -3.81 -29.12 15.82
CA GLU A 13 -3.68 -29.65 14.45
C GLU A 13 -3.85 -31.17 14.40
N GLN A 14 -3.32 -31.88 15.39
CA GLN A 14 -3.42 -33.35 15.49
C GLN A 14 -4.85 -33.84 15.77
N ASN A 15 -5.73 -32.96 16.25
CA ASN A 15 -7.08 -33.29 16.71
C ASN A 15 -8.18 -32.76 15.78
N VAL A 16 -7.83 -32.12 14.67
CA VAL A 16 -8.81 -31.59 13.70
C VAL A 16 -8.68 -32.27 12.35
N LEU A 17 -9.80 -32.37 11.63
CA LEU A 17 -9.78 -32.83 10.26
C LEU A 17 -9.00 -31.84 9.39
N PRO A 18 -8.01 -32.27 8.59
CA PRO A 18 -7.18 -31.37 7.78
C PRO A 18 -7.98 -30.44 6.85
N LYS A 19 -9.09 -30.93 6.31
CA LYS A 19 -9.95 -30.18 5.38
C LYS A 19 -10.99 -29.30 6.08
N SER A 20 -11.13 -29.36 7.41
CA SER A 20 -12.02 -28.47 8.14
C SER A 20 -11.52 -27.01 8.06
N PRO A 21 -12.40 -26.00 8.25
CA PRO A 21 -11.96 -24.60 8.28
C PRO A 21 -10.83 -24.33 9.28
N VAL A 22 -10.87 -24.98 10.46
CA VAL A 22 -9.81 -24.89 11.47
C VAL A 22 -8.54 -25.58 11.01
N GLY A 23 -8.65 -26.79 10.44
CA GLY A 23 -7.51 -27.52 9.88
C GLY A 23 -6.78 -26.71 8.79
N GLN A 24 -7.52 -26.08 7.88
CA GLN A 24 -6.96 -25.21 6.85
C GLN A 24 -6.26 -23.98 7.44
N ALA A 25 -6.84 -23.35 8.47
CA ALA A 25 -6.22 -22.23 9.16
C ALA A 25 -4.90 -22.62 9.85
N LEU A 26 -4.86 -23.79 10.50
CA LEU A 26 -3.65 -24.30 11.15
C LEU A 26 -2.54 -24.62 10.13
N GLN A 27 -2.89 -25.28 9.03
CA GLN A 27 -1.98 -25.55 7.92
C GLN A 27 -1.42 -24.28 7.27
N TYR A 28 -2.16 -23.17 7.34
CA TYR A 28 -1.67 -21.88 6.89
C TYR A 28 -0.70 -21.24 7.88
N VAL A 29 -1.05 -21.24 9.18
CA VAL A 29 -0.34 -20.53 10.25
C VAL A 29 0.96 -21.23 10.64
N LEU A 30 0.96 -22.54 10.87
CA LEU A 30 2.09 -23.26 11.46
C LEU A 30 3.38 -23.19 10.62
N PRO A 31 3.35 -23.35 9.29
CA PRO A 31 4.55 -23.18 8.46
C PRO A 31 5.06 -21.74 8.40
N ARG A 32 4.21 -20.75 8.71
CA ARG A 32 4.52 -19.31 8.65
C ARG A 32 4.74 -18.70 10.03
N TRP A 33 4.81 -19.52 11.07
CA TRP A 33 4.85 -19.05 12.45
C TRP A 33 5.96 -18.00 12.67
N ASP A 34 7.17 -18.31 12.21
CA ASP A 34 8.33 -17.44 12.42
C ASP A 34 8.18 -16.09 11.69
N GLU A 35 7.46 -16.05 10.55
CA GLU A 35 7.12 -14.81 9.85
C GLU A 35 6.06 -13.99 10.63
N LEU A 36 5.04 -14.67 11.15
CA LEU A 36 3.91 -14.05 11.86
C LEU A 36 4.31 -13.44 13.21
N VAL A 37 5.36 -13.95 13.86
CA VAL A 37 5.84 -13.41 15.15
C VAL A 37 7.00 -12.42 15.00
N ARG A 38 7.48 -12.16 13.78
CA ARG A 38 8.65 -11.31 13.52
C ARG A 38 8.51 -9.87 14.00
N TYR A 39 7.28 -9.38 14.14
CA TYR A 39 7.02 -8.07 14.73
C TYR A 39 7.49 -7.96 16.20
N CYS A 40 7.62 -9.09 16.91
CA CYS A 40 8.17 -9.12 18.26
C CYS A 40 9.68 -8.84 18.30
N GLU A 41 10.38 -9.03 17.18
CA GLU A 41 11.82 -8.86 17.07
C GLU A 41 12.20 -7.44 16.59
N ASN A 42 11.27 -6.76 15.91
CA ASN A 42 11.52 -5.44 15.33
C ASN A 42 10.29 -4.53 15.51
N GLY A 43 10.42 -3.54 16.38
CA GLY A 43 9.36 -2.56 16.66
C GLY A 43 8.98 -1.64 15.50
N ALA A 44 9.71 -1.68 14.37
CA ALA A 44 9.29 -1.01 13.14
C ALA A 44 8.20 -1.79 12.37
N LEU A 45 7.96 -3.06 12.71
CA LEU A 45 6.94 -3.89 12.10
C LEU A 45 5.64 -3.83 12.92
N SER A 46 4.51 -3.70 12.23
CA SER A 46 3.18 -3.82 12.83
C SER A 46 2.78 -5.29 12.98
N ILE A 47 1.96 -5.58 13.99
CA ILE A 47 1.33 -6.91 14.19
C ILE A 47 0.29 -7.22 13.11
N ASP A 48 -0.35 -6.20 12.57
CA ASP A 48 -1.36 -6.27 11.53
C ASP A 48 -0.82 -5.77 10.18
N ASN A 49 -1.57 -6.08 9.13
CA ASN A 49 -1.29 -5.65 7.76
C ASN A 49 -2.19 -4.47 7.34
N ASP A 50 -2.86 -3.79 8.28
CA ASP A 50 -3.90 -2.80 8.00
C ASP A 50 -3.38 -1.70 7.07
N LEU A 51 -2.15 -1.23 7.32
CA LEU A 51 -1.52 -0.20 6.50
C LEU A 51 -1.34 -0.67 5.05
N SER A 52 -0.88 -1.91 4.87
CA SER A 52 -0.70 -2.53 3.55
C SER A 52 -2.03 -2.70 2.83
N GLU A 53 -3.05 -3.23 3.51
CA GLU A 53 -4.39 -3.39 2.94
C GLU A 53 -5.03 -2.05 2.55
N ARG A 54 -4.94 -1.04 3.43
CA ARG A 54 -5.41 0.32 3.14
C ARG A 54 -4.68 0.94 1.95
N SER A 55 -3.40 0.62 1.75
CA SER A 55 -2.61 1.14 0.62
C SER A 55 -3.01 0.53 -0.73
N VAL A 56 -3.41 -0.74 -0.76
CA VAL A 56 -3.85 -1.45 -1.98
C VAL A 56 -5.32 -1.20 -2.31
N ARG A 57 -6.15 -0.91 -1.30
CA ARG A 57 -7.60 -0.70 -1.46
C ARG A 57 -7.99 0.31 -2.57
N PRO A 58 -7.34 1.49 -2.74
CA PRO A 58 -7.65 2.42 -3.83
C PRO A 58 -7.45 1.82 -5.22
N VAL A 59 -6.48 0.91 -5.39
CA VAL A 59 -6.22 0.20 -6.65
C VAL A 59 -7.35 -0.80 -6.92
N ALA A 60 -7.72 -1.58 -5.91
CA ALA A 60 -8.81 -2.55 -6.02
C ALA A 60 -10.16 -1.89 -6.34
N ILE A 61 -10.46 -0.75 -5.71
CA ILE A 61 -11.66 0.05 -5.99
C ILE A 61 -11.58 0.68 -7.38
N GLY A 62 -10.46 1.32 -7.72
CA GLY A 62 -10.30 2.00 -9.01
C GLY A 62 -10.40 1.06 -10.21
N ARG A 63 -9.89 -0.19 -10.10
CA ARG A 63 -10.02 -1.20 -11.16
C ARG A 63 -11.48 -1.53 -11.51
N LYS A 64 -12.43 -1.38 -10.57
CA LYS A 64 -13.86 -1.54 -10.86
C LYS A 64 -14.48 -0.32 -11.54
N ASN A 65 -13.87 0.86 -11.37
CA ASN A 65 -14.41 2.15 -11.81
C ASN A 65 -13.74 2.71 -13.07
N HIS A 66 -12.64 2.13 -13.52
CA HIS A 66 -11.90 2.59 -14.70
C HIS A 66 -12.29 1.73 -15.93
N LEU A 67 -12.80 2.37 -16.99
CA LEU A 67 -13.22 1.67 -18.22
C LEU A 67 -12.09 0.96 -18.98
N PHE A 68 -10.82 1.28 -18.71
CA PHE A 68 -9.67 0.85 -19.52
C PHE A 68 -8.61 0.04 -18.75
N THR A 69 -8.89 -0.42 -17.53
CA THR A 69 -7.94 -1.21 -16.72
C THR A 69 -7.85 -2.70 -17.10
N GLY A 70 -8.22 -3.05 -18.33
CA GLY A 70 -8.19 -4.43 -18.84
C GLY A 70 -6.97 -4.80 -19.68
N SER A 71 -6.14 -3.83 -20.07
CA SER A 71 -4.92 -4.06 -20.88
C SER A 71 -3.65 -3.83 -20.06
N ASP A 72 -2.55 -4.49 -20.46
CA ASP A 72 -1.24 -4.32 -19.81
C ASP A 72 -0.77 -2.86 -19.81
N ASN A 73 -1.01 -2.15 -20.91
CA ASN A 73 -0.69 -0.73 -21.03
C ASN A 73 -1.54 0.12 -20.07
N GLY A 74 -2.83 -0.20 -19.93
CA GLY A 74 -3.71 0.44 -18.95
C GLY A 74 -3.26 0.20 -17.51
N GLY A 75 -2.82 -1.02 -17.19
CA GLY A 75 -2.25 -1.38 -15.89
C GLY A 75 -0.96 -0.62 -15.57
N LYS A 76 -0.05 -0.50 -16.54
CA LYS A 76 1.20 0.29 -16.40
C LYS A 76 0.89 1.77 -16.16
N ALA A 77 0.00 2.37 -16.96
CA ALA A 77 -0.40 3.76 -16.79
C ALA A 77 -1.05 4.02 -15.43
N ALA A 78 -1.96 3.14 -14.99
CA ALA A 78 -2.57 3.23 -13.67
C ALA A 78 -1.54 3.15 -12.55
N THR A 79 -0.57 2.23 -12.65
CA THR A 79 0.51 2.08 -11.66
C THR A 79 1.33 3.35 -11.51
N VAL A 80 1.70 3.99 -12.63
CA VAL A 80 2.41 5.28 -12.63
C VAL A 80 1.57 6.35 -11.91
N LEU A 81 0.29 6.49 -12.25
CA LEU A 81 -0.60 7.47 -11.63
C LEU A 81 -0.78 7.25 -10.12
N TYR A 82 -1.00 5.99 -9.70
CA TYR A 82 -1.12 5.65 -8.28
C TYR A 82 0.15 5.98 -7.50
N ASN A 83 1.32 5.69 -8.07
CA ASN A 83 2.60 6.02 -7.45
C ASN A 83 2.81 7.53 -7.32
N ILE A 84 2.46 8.32 -8.34
CA ILE A 84 2.53 9.79 -8.29
C ILE A 84 1.62 10.33 -7.17
N MET A 85 0.38 9.85 -7.10
CA MET A 85 -0.58 10.25 -6.05
C MET A 85 -0.14 9.81 -4.65
N ALA A 86 0.43 8.61 -4.52
CA ALA A 86 0.95 8.09 -3.25
C ALA A 86 2.15 8.92 -2.77
N SER A 87 3.07 9.27 -3.67
CA SER A 87 4.22 10.13 -3.38
C SER A 87 3.78 11.54 -2.96
N ALA A 88 2.80 12.14 -3.65
CA ALA A 88 2.21 13.41 -3.27
C ALA A 88 1.59 13.35 -1.86
N LYS A 89 0.83 12.28 -1.55
CA LYS A 89 0.27 12.06 -0.21
C LYS A 89 1.35 11.94 0.86
N ALA A 90 2.41 11.17 0.59
CA ALA A 90 3.52 10.98 1.52
C ALA A 90 4.27 12.29 1.83
N ASN A 91 4.31 13.20 0.86
CA ASN A 91 4.87 14.55 1.01
C ASN A 91 3.85 15.59 1.50
N GLN A 92 2.67 15.17 1.96
CA GLN A 92 1.62 16.05 2.49
C GLN A 92 1.12 17.09 1.47
N VAL A 93 1.06 16.72 0.20
CA VAL A 93 0.61 17.57 -0.91
C VAL A 93 -0.84 17.23 -1.26
N GLU A 94 -1.64 18.26 -1.57
CA GLU A 94 -2.95 18.09 -2.21
C GLU A 94 -2.77 17.44 -3.59
N ARG A 95 -3.31 16.23 -3.74
CA ARG A 95 -3.02 15.35 -4.87
C ARG A 95 -3.56 15.91 -6.18
N PHE A 96 -4.76 16.50 -6.17
CA PHE A 96 -5.39 16.97 -7.40
C PHE A 96 -4.66 18.19 -7.97
N ALA A 97 -4.39 19.20 -7.15
CA ALA A 97 -3.65 20.41 -7.52
C ALA A 97 -2.27 20.06 -8.08
N TYR A 98 -1.54 19.17 -7.39
CA TYR A 98 -0.24 18.70 -7.84
C TYR A 98 -0.29 17.95 -9.17
N VAL A 99 -1.16 16.93 -9.31
CA VAL A 99 -1.24 16.15 -10.56
C VAL A 99 -1.70 17.01 -11.73
N ARG A 100 -2.66 17.93 -11.51
CA ARG A 100 -3.12 18.87 -12.54
C ARG A 100 -1.95 19.73 -13.05
N ASP A 101 -1.22 20.37 -12.13
CA ASP A 101 -0.12 21.24 -12.52
C ASP A 101 1.05 20.46 -13.13
N LEU A 102 1.36 19.27 -12.59
CA LEU A 102 2.34 18.35 -13.16
C LEU A 102 2.03 18.04 -14.63
N LEU A 103 0.80 17.69 -14.96
CA LEU A 103 0.39 17.39 -16.34
C LEU A 103 0.49 18.62 -17.25
N ILE A 104 0.13 19.81 -16.76
CA ILE A 104 0.26 21.08 -17.50
C ILE A 104 1.75 21.41 -17.75
N GLN A 105 2.62 21.19 -16.77
CA GLN A 105 4.05 21.46 -16.91
C GLN A 105 4.72 20.47 -17.87
N LEU A 106 4.32 19.20 -17.85
CA LEU A 106 4.81 18.17 -18.76
C LEU A 106 4.34 18.35 -20.21
N SER A 107 3.19 19.00 -20.43
CA SER A 107 2.70 19.26 -21.79
C SER A 107 3.37 20.46 -22.48
N ARG A 108 4.27 21.19 -21.80
CA ARG A 108 4.99 22.32 -22.40
C ARG A 108 6.03 21.84 -23.40
N ASN A 109 6.30 22.63 -24.44
CA ASN A 109 7.36 22.35 -25.42
C ASN A 109 8.75 22.23 -24.77
N SER A 110 8.95 22.88 -23.63
CA SER A 110 10.15 22.78 -22.80
C SER A 110 9.74 22.51 -21.36
N PRO A 111 9.54 21.24 -20.98
CA PRO A 111 9.16 20.89 -19.62
C PRO A 111 10.33 21.16 -18.67
N PRO A 112 10.06 21.55 -17.41
CA PRO A 112 11.10 21.72 -16.41
C PRO A 112 11.76 20.40 -16.05
N ALA A 113 12.93 20.48 -15.41
CA ALA A 113 13.63 19.30 -14.92
C ALA A 113 12.75 18.50 -13.94
N VAL A 114 12.81 17.17 -14.02
CA VAL A 114 12.02 16.26 -13.16
C VAL A 114 12.20 16.58 -11.68
N ALA A 115 13.40 17.00 -11.27
CA ALA A 115 13.67 17.41 -9.88
C ALA A 115 12.79 18.56 -9.39
N ALA A 116 12.42 19.50 -10.26
CA ALA A 116 11.53 20.61 -9.93
C ALA A 116 10.04 20.17 -9.87
N LEU A 117 9.73 19.03 -10.47
CA LEU A 117 8.39 18.44 -10.50
C LEU A 117 8.13 17.48 -9.33
N LEU A 118 9.13 17.16 -8.51
CA LEU A 118 8.93 16.28 -7.36
C LEU A 118 7.94 16.90 -6.36
N PRO A 119 7.13 16.11 -5.63
CA PRO A 119 6.11 16.68 -4.76
C PRO A 119 6.63 17.64 -3.69
N ASN A 120 7.80 17.35 -3.10
CA ASN A 120 8.41 18.18 -2.07
C ASN A 120 8.94 19.52 -2.62
N THR A 121 9.56 19.52 -3.80
CA THR A 121 10.05 20.74 -4.45
C THR A 121 8.90 21.57 -5.00
N TRP A 122 7.90 20.92 -5.61
CA TRP A 122 6.69 21.57 -6.06
C TRP A 122 5.93 22.25 -4.91
N LEU A 123 5.83 21.60 -3.74
CA LEU A 123 5.17 22.15 -2.56
C LEU A 123 5.88 23.40 -2.01
N ALA A 124 7.20 23.51 -2.18
CA ALA A 124 7.93 24.71 -1.78
C ALA A 124 7.49 25.95 -2.57
N ALA A 125 7.08 25.77 -3.83
CA ALA A 125 6.51 26.83 -4.66
C ALA A 125 4.99 27.04 -4.45
N HIS A 126 4.30 26.07 -3.84
CA HIS A 126 2.85 26.04 -3.66
C HIS A 126 2.47 25.72 -2.20
N PRO A 127 2.86 26.56 -1.22
CA PRO A 127 2.66 26.27 0.20
C PRO A 127 1.18 26.13 0.60
N GLU A 128 0.26 26.76 -0.12
CA GLU A 128 -1.19 26.67 0.06
C GLU A 128 -1.76 25.26 -0.23
N SER A 129 -1.01 24.48 -0.99
CA SER A 129 -1.37 23.12 -1.39
C SER A 129 -0.94 22.06 -0.36
N ARG A 130 -0.44 22.47 0.82
CA ARG A 130 -0.15 21.53 1.92
C ARG A 130 -1.46 20.95 2.49
N ARG A 131 -1.47 19.64 2.71
CA ARG A 131 -2.57 18.89 3.32
C ARG A 131 -2.02 17.87 4.30
N CYS A 132 -2.36 18.04 5.58
CA CYS A 132 -2.10 17.03 6.60
C CYS A 132 -3.29 16.07 6.63
N TRP A 133 -3.10 14.86 6.11
CA TRP A 133 -4.09 13.79 6.27
C TRP A 133 -4.00 13.32 7.72
N SER A 134 -5.07 13.44 8.50
CA SER A 134 -5.12 12.79 9.83
C SER A 134 -4.88 11.30 9.64
N ARG A 135 -4.07 10.69 10.51
CA ARG A 135 -3.85 9.24 10.52
C ARG A 135 -5.15 8.49 10.76
#